data_AF-A0A926Y3F8-F1
#
_entry.id   AF-A0A926Y3F8-F1
#
_cell.length_a   1.000
_cell.length_b   1.000
_cell.length_c   1.000
_cell.angle_alpha   90.00
_cell.angle_beta   90.00
_cell.angle_gamma   90.00
#
_symmetry.space_group_name_H-M   'P 1'
#
loop_
_entity.id
_entity.type
_entity.pdbx_description
1 polymer ?
#
loop_
_entity_poly.entity_id
_entity_poly.type
_entity_poly.pdbx_seq_one_letter_code
_entity_poly.pdbx_strand_id
1 'polypeptide(L)'
;MIIKVLLALSGDALLLSWVGSSGQNRNLLMDGGVTNTYTLSLKREIQTLLKNGEQIDLLILSHIDSDHIGGILRLVNDIQLNRLPDQLIARCWFNSARVLSRYFVDMDLPGKDIVLPHVDKQISIKQGNTFENFLTRLKISSNSLPVLASQKYEVDGLVIDILSPDETGLRKLSKNWPAEINNPGHVPLSGAPTDYHRTILELIHQPFTEDKGIPNGSSIALLATDKTSRILLLADAHPSTIVEALVKKGYSASNPLQVDYVKVSHHGSKHNINNQLLDLIDCRQFIICSNGHNAHGLPHKEALARIIHHNYVRGRRTKLIFNYSNLVTTTLFTPLEMDEYNFCCSYQNQLTVEV
;
A
#
# COMPACT_ATOMS: atom_id res chain seq x y z
N MET A 1 -13.51 -10.94 -7.09
CA MET A 1 -12.20 -10.25 -7.20
C MET A 1 -11.03 -11.18 -6.87
N ILE A 2 -9.83 -10.97 -7.44
CA ILE A 2 -8.58 -11.67 -7.06
C ILE A 2 -7.57 -10.65 -6.53
N ILE A 3 -6.94 -10.94 -5.40
CA ILE A 3 -5.91 -10.13 -4.76
C ILE A 3 -4.58 -10.90 -4.81
N LYS A 4 -3.55 -10.35 -5.45
CA LYS A 4 -2.20 -10.89 -5.40
C LYS A 4 -1.29 -9.96 -4.61
N VAL A 5 -0.86 -10.41 -3.44
CA VAL A 5 0.04 -9.68 -2.55
C VAL A 5 1.45 -10.12 -2.87
N LEU A 6 2.16 -9.35 -3.68
CA LEU A 6 3.42 -9.81 -4.28
C LEU A 6 4.51 -10.01 -3.23
N LEU A 7 5.49 -10.84 -3.57
CA LEU A 7 6.66 -11.08 -2.73
C LEU A 7 7.60 -9.87 -2.86
N ALA A 8 7.37 -8.87 -2.00
CA ALA A 8 8.00 -7.55 -2.04
C ALA A 8 9.06 -7.29 -0.94
N LEU A 9 9.55 -8.36 -0.30
CA LEU A 9 10.48 -8.35 0.82
C LEU A 9 9.95 -7.51 2.00
N SER A 10 10.53 -6.34 2.22
CA SER A 10 10.14 -5.37 3.24
C SER A 10 9.24 -4.26 2.69
N GLY A 11 8.76 -4.40 1.45
CA GLY A 11 7.93 -3.40 0.79
C GLY A 11 6.53 -3.89 0.46
N ASP A 12 5.78 -3.01 -0.19
CA ASP A 12 4.38 -3.23 -0.57
C ASP A 12 4.24 -3.29 -2.08
N ALA A 13 3.60 -4.35 -2.57
CA ALA A 13 3.16 -4.43 -3.95
C ALA A 13 1.94 -5.36 -4.03
N LEU A 14 0.86 -4.86 -4.61
CA LEU A 14 -0.41 -5.56 -4.69
C LEU A 14 -1.00 -5.43 -6.09
N LEU A 15 -1.37 -6.56 -6.69
CA LEU A 15 -2.09 -6.62 -7.95
C LEU A 15 -3.52 -7.08 -7.68
N LEU A 16 -4.48 -6.21 -7.96
CA LEU A 16 -5.91 -6.48 -7.85
C LEU A 16 -6.48 -6.74 -9.24
N SER A 17 -7.13 -7.88 -9.43
CA SER A 17 -7.77 -8.25 -10.70
C SER A 17 -9.26 -8.47 -10.50
N TRP A 18 -10.08 -7.96 -11.42
CA TRP A 18 -11.54 -8.16 -11.41
C TRP A 18 -12.09 -8.32 -12.82
N VAL A 19 -13.30 -8.86 -12.92
CA VAL A 19 -14.06 -8.85 -14.17
C VAL A 19 -14.89 -7.57 -14.18
N GLY A 20 -14.57 -6.68 -15.11
CA GLY A 20 -15.21 -5.38 -15.21
C GLY A 20 -16.67 -5.44 -15.69
N SER A 21 -17.37 -4.32 -15.59
CA SER A 21 -18.72 -4.18 -16.13
C SER A 21 -18.81 -4.42 -17.64
N SER A 22 -17.70 -4.19 -18.36
CA SER A 22 -17.51 -4.51 -19.78
C SER A 22 -17.36 -6.01 -20.08
N GLY A 23 -17.24 -6.86 -19.05
CA GLY A 23 -16.95 -8.29 -19.18
C GLY A 23 -15.47 -8.61 -19.41
N GLN A 24 -14.60 -7.59 -19.48
CA GLN A 24 -13.15 -7.78 -19.62
C GLN A 24 -12.47 -7.92 -18.26
N ASN A 25 -11.40 -8.70 -18.20
CA ASN A 25 -10.51 -8.68 -17.04
C ASN A 25 -9.81 -7.33 -16.95
N ARG A 26 -9.75 -6.79 -15.74
CA ARG A 26 -9.12 -5.50 -15.42
C ARG A 26 -8.14 -5.68 -14.29
N ASN A 27 -7.11 -4.83 -14.28
CA ASN A 27 -6.02 -4.92 -13.33
C ASN A 27 -5.62 -3.57 -12.74
N LEU A 28 -5.50 -3.52 -11.43
CA LEU A 28 -4.97 -2.40 -10.67
C LEU A 28 -3.70 -2.85 -9.96
N LEU A 29 -2.58 -2.20 -10.27
CA LEU A 29 -1.32 -2.38 -9.55
C LEU A 29 -1.17 -1.26 -8.53
N MET A 30 -1.10 -1.60 -7.25
CA MET A 30 -0.84 -0.65 -6.17
C MET A 30 0.55 -0.92 -5.61
N ASP A 31 1.43 0.07 -5.76
CA ASP A 31 2.84 0.00 -5.43
C ASP A 31 3.61 -1.13 -6.17
N GLY A 32 4.93 -1.09 -6.09
CA GLY A 32 5.83 -2.04 -6.75
C GLY A 32 6.85 -2.69 -5.84
N GLY A 33 6.81 -2.40 -4.53
CA GLY A 33 7.74 -2.93 -3.55
C GLY A 33 9.12 -2.29 -3.68
N VAL A 34 10.09 -2.84 -2.96
CA VAL A 34 11.51 -2.54 -3.17
C VAL A 34 11.94 -2.89 -4.61
N THR A 35 13.07 -2.35 -5.09
CA THR A 35 13.60 -2.61 -6.45
C THR A 35 13.65 -4.09 -6.83
N ASN A 36 14.03 -4.96 -5.89
CA ASN A 36 14.16 -6.40 -6.14
C ASN A 36 12.81 -7.10 -6.37
N THR A 37 11.71 -6.53 -5.88
CA THR A 37 10.34 -7.03 -6.08
C THR A 37 10.03 -7.25 -7.55
N TYR A 38 10.54 -6.36 -8.42
CA TYR A 38 10.39 -6.48 -9.86
C TYR A 38 10.88 -7.83 -10.38
N THR A 39 12.12 -8.19 -10.06
CA THR A 39 12.72 -9.45 -10.52
C THR A 39 12.13 -10.65 -9.78
N LEU A 40 11.80 -10.51 -8.50
CA LEU A 40 11.32 -11.60 -7.65
C LEU A 40 9.90 -12.07 -8.01
N SER A 41 8.97 -11.14 -8.28
CA SER A 41 7.56 -11.49 -8.45
C SER A 41 6.83 -10.62 -9.48
N LEU A 42 6.98 -9.29 -9.43
CA LEU A 42 6.16 -8.39 -10.26
C LEU A 42 6.37 -8.62 -11.78
N LYS A 43 7.59 -8.84 -12.27
CA LYS A 43 7.83 -9.10 -13.70
C LYS A 43 7.07 -10.32 -14.22
N ARG A 44 6.95 -11.38 -13.41
CA ARG A 44 6.20 -12.59 -13.78
C ARG A 44 4.70 -12.30 -13.92
N GLU A 45 4.16 -11.50 -13.02
CA GLU A 45 2.75 -11.10 -13.09
C GLU A 45 2.48 -10.24 -14.33
N ILE A 46 3.36 -9.26 -14.62
CA ILE A 46 3.27 -8.44 -15.85
C ILE A 46 3.31 -9.31 -17.10
N GLN A 47 4.22 -10.28 -17.16
CA GLN A 47 4.28 -11.23 -18.29
C GLN A 47 3.01 -12.07 -18.41
N THR A 48 2.35 -12.38 -17.30
CA THR A 48 1.07 -13.11 -17.29
C THR A 48 -0.05 -12.25 -17.84
N LEU A 49 -0.14 -10.98 -17.42
CA LEU A 49 -1.10 -10.02 -17.97
C LEU A 49 -0.95 -9.90 -19.49
N LEU A 50 0.28 -9.66 -19.96
CA LEU A 50 0.57 -9.52 -21.39
C LEU A 50 0.22 -10.76 -22.20
N LYS A 51 0.48 -11.97 -21.67
CA LYS A 51 0.10 -13.23 -22.33
C LYS A 51 -1.41 -13.37 -22.49
N ASN A 52 -2.18 -12.80 -21.56
CA ASN A 52 -3.64 -12.81 -21.60
C ASN A 52 -4.22 -11.65 -22.45
N GLY A 53 -3.37 -10.82 -23.06
CA GLY A 53 -3.82 -9.60 -23.75
C GLY A 53 -4.32 -8.52 -22.81
N GLU A 54 -3.95 -8.60 -21.52
CA GLU A 54 -4.32 -7.66 -20.48
C GLU A 54 -3.21 -6.63 -20.23
N GLN A 55 -3.56 -5.55 -19.55
CA GLN A 55 -2.68 -4.44 -19.18
C GLN A 55 -2.91 -4.06 -17.72
N ILE A 56 -2.13 -3.11 -17.19
CA ILE A 56 -2.45 -2.40 -15.95
C ILE A 56 -3.39 -1.25 -16.30
N ASP A 57 -4.67 -1.38 -15.98
CA ASP A 57 -5.67 -0.33 -16.22
C ASP A 57 -5.47 0.87 -15.28
N LEU A 58 -4.99 0.61 -14.05
CA LEU A 58 -4.66 1.65 -13.09
C LEU A 58 -3.43 1.27 -12.26
N LEU A 59 -2.36 2.06 -12.39
CA LEU A 59 -1.24 2.07 -11.45
C LEU A 59 -1.53 3.09 -10.35
N ILE A 60 -1.46 2.70 -9.09
CA ILE A 60 -1.50 3.61 -7.94
C ILE A 60 -0.14 3.55 -7.25
N LEU A 61 0.53 4.69 -7.15
CA LEU A 61 1.69 4.85 -6.28
C LEU A 61 1.21 5.55 -5.01
N SER A 62 1.19 4.81 -3.89
CA SER A 62 0.60 5.29 -2.64
C SER A 62 1.37 6.48 -2.08
N HIS A 63 2.70 6.38 -2.06
CA HIS A 63 3.63 7.45 -1.68
C HIS A 63 5.04 7.14 -2.23
N ILE A 64 6.05 7.93 -1.86
CA ILE A 64 7.35 7.98 -2.54
C ILE A 64 8.44 7.07 -1.97
N ASP A 65 8.17 6.34 -0.88
CA ASP A 65 9.22 5.58 -0.21
C ASP A 65 9.72 4.41 -1.05
N SER A 66 10.99 4.06 -0.84
CA SER A 66 11.75 3.19 -1.75
C SER A 66 11.21 1.75 -1.82
N ASP A 67 10.56 1.32 -0.76
CA ASP A 67 9.88 0.04 -0.59
C ASP A 67 8.45 0.02 -1.14
N HIS A 68 8.00 1.13 -1.72
CA HIS A 68 6.77 1.21 -2.52
C HIS A 68 7.08 1.47 -3.99
N ILE A 69 7.94 2.45 -4.30
CA ILE A 69 8.20 2.87 -5.68
C ILE A 69 9.27 2.02 -6.40
N GLY A 70 10.17 1.37 -5.67
CA GLY A 70 11.39 0.78 -6.23
C GLY A 70 11.15 -0.19 -7.40
N GLY A 71 10.19 -1.11 -7.26
CA GLY A 71 9.84 -2.05 -8.33
C GLY A 71 9.13 -1.38 -9.52
N ILE A 72 8.38 -0.29 -9.29
CA ILE A 72 7.77 0.51 -10.36
C ILE A 72 8.88 1.18 -11.19
N LEU A 73 9.92 1.73 -10.56
CA LEU A 73 11.04 2.33 -11.29
C LEU A 73 11.74 1.31 -12.20
N ARG A 74 11.85 0.05 -11.77
CA ARG A 74 12.41 -1.02 -12.59
C ARG A 74 11.47 -1.48 -13.71
N LEU A 75 10.16 -1.53 -13.46
CA LEU A 75 9.13 -1.79 -14.47
C LEU A 75 9.19 -0.73 -15.57
N VAL A 76 9.17 0.54 -15.18
CA VAL A 76 9.31 1.70 -16.07
C VAL A 76 10.57 1.60 -16.91
N ASN A 77 11.71 1.30 -16.29
CA ASN A 77 12.99 1.13 -16.98
C ASN A 77 12.95 0.03 -18.07
N ASP A 78 12.25 -1.09 -17.84
CA ASP A 78 12.10 -2.14 -18.87
C ASP A 78 11.18 -1.68 -20.03
N ILE A 79 10.18 -0.83 -19.78
CA ILE A 79 9.40 -0.18 -20.87
C ILE A 79 10.30 0.78 -21.65
N GLN A 80 11.09 1.63 -20.97
CA GLN A 80 12.01 2.56 -21.64
C GLN A 80 13.05 1.85 -22.52
N LEU A 81 13.43 0.62 -22.17
CA LEU A 81 14.36 -0.23 -22.92
C LEU A 81 13.67 -1.06 -24.02
N ASN A 82 12.39 -0.80 -24.33
CA ASN A 82 11.58 -1.56 -25.29
C ASN A 82 11.51 -3.07 -24.99
N ARG A 83 11.65 -3.46 -23.71
CA ARG A 83 11.49 -4.85 -23.26
C ARG A 83 10.06 -5.18 -22.89
N LEU A 84 9.25 -4.15 -22.69
CA LEU A 84 7.81 -4.20 -22.41
C LEU A 84 7.11 -3.16 -23.30
N PRO A 85 5.83 -3.38 -23.66
CA PRO A 85 5.11 -2.47 -24.54
C PRO A 85 4.77 -1.14 -23.84
N ASP A 86 4.79 -0.05 -24.60
CA ASP A 86 4.46 1.31 -24.14
C ASP A 86 3.04 1.42 -23.56
N GLN A 87 2.11 0.60 -24.07
CA GLN A 87 0.70 0.58 -23.68
C GLN A 87 0.41 -0.26 -22.43
N LEU A 88 1.44 -0.79 -21.76
CA LEU A 88 1.26 -1.66 -20.59
C LEU A 88 0.50 -0.98 -19.43
N ILE A 89 0.64 0.33 -19.27
CA ILE A 89 0.01 1.10 -18.18
C ILE A 89 -0.94 2.12 -18.81
N ALA A 90 -2.23 1.98 -18.58
CA ALA A 90 -3.22 2.91 -19.15
C ALA A 90 -3.30 4.22 -18.34
N ARG A 91 -3.30 4.12 -17.01
CA ARG A 91 -3.48 5.25 -16.09
C ARG A 91 -2.54 5.13 -14.90
N CYS A 92 -2.12 6.27 -14.35
CA CYS A 92 -1.32 6.35 -13.14
C CYS A 92 -1.89 7.39 -12.16
N TRP A 93 -2.10 7.00 -10.91
CA TRP A 93 -2.44 7.90 -9.82
C TRP A 93 -1.24 8.05 -8.91
N PHE A 94 -0.78 9.28 -8.78
CA PHE A 94 0.34 9.64 -7.94
C PHE A 94 0.29 11.12 -7.58
N ASN A 95 0.40 11.42 -6.28
CA ASN A 95 0.50 12.79 -5.76
C ASN A 95 1.92 13.36 -5.93
N SER A 96 2.35 13.50 -7.20
CA SER A 96 3.67 14.04 -7.57
C SER A 96 3.89 15.50 -7.16
N ALA A 97 5.14 15.92 -7.01
CA ALA A 97 5.51 17.34 -6.83
C ALA A 97 4.87 18.26 -7.88
N ARG A 98 4.78 17.80 -9.14
CA ARG A 98 4.15 18.55 -10.24
C ARG A 98 2.65 18.75 -10.02
N VAL A 99 1.95 17.74 -9.50
CA VAL A 99 0.52 17.85 -9.18
C VAL A 99 0.30 18.73 -7.95
N LEU A 100 1.11 18.53 -6.90
CA LEU A 100 1.01 19.28 -5.66
C LEU A 100 1.32 20.77 -5.83
N SER A 101 2.35 21.13 -6.60
CA SER A 101 2.71 22.54 -6.86
C SER A 101 1.68 23.30 -7.68
N ARG A 102 0.98 22.63 -8.60
CA ARG A 102 -0.13 23.24 -9.34
C ARG A 102 -1.36 23.45 -8.47
N TYR A 103 -1.59 22.55 -7.50
CA TYR A 103 -2.72 22.61 -6.59
C TYR A 103 -2.49 23.65 -5.48
N PHE A 104 -1.30 23.65 -4.88
CA PHE A 104 -0.89 24.62 -3.87
C PHE A 104 -0.15 25.78 -4.53
N VAL A 105 -0.91 26.77 -5.00
CA VAL A 105 -0.43 27.95 -5.77
C VAL A 105 0.65 28.76 -5.01
N ASP A 106 0.72 28.61 -3.68
CA ASP A 106 1.71 29.23 -2.81
C ASP A 106 3.06 28.49 -2.74
N MET A 107 3.26 27.40 -3.50
CA MET A 107 4.47 26.58 -3.42
C MET A 107 5.26 26.51 -4.73
N ASP A 108 6.50 26.98 -4.68
CA ASP A 108 7.48 26.83 -5.76
C ASP A 108 8.21 25.48 -5.62
N LEU A 109 7.78 24.47 -6.40
CA LEU A 109 8.46 23.16 -6.51
C LEU A 109 9.01 22.81 -7.92
N PRO A 110 9.57 23.75 -8.71
CA PRO A 110 10.13 23.41 -10.01
C PRO A 110 11.40 22.55 -9.85
N GLY A 111 11.47 21.47 -10.64
CA GLY A 111 12.71 20.69 -10.84
C GLY A 111 13.04 19.62 -9.80
N LYS A 112 12.06 19.11 -9.04
CA LYS A 112 12.25 18.08 -8.00
C LYS A 112 11.47 16.79 -8.24
N ASP A 113 11.24 16.47 -9.51
CA ASP A 113 10.59 15.24 -9.95
C ASP A 113 11.43 14.00 -9.58
N ILE A 114 10.79 12.83 -9.53
CA ILE A 114 11.46 11.58 -9.19
C ILE A 114 12.37 11.14 -10.34
N VAL A 115 13.67 11.01 -10.08
CA VAL A 115 14.65 10.61 -11.10
C VAL A 115 14.56 9.10 -11.35
N LEU A 116 14.42 8.72 -12.62
CA LEU A 116 14.44 7.33 -13.04
C LEU A 116 15.88 6.79 -13.05
N PRO A 117 16.08 5.48 -12.79
CA PRO A 117 17.39 4.84 -12.94
C PRO A 117 18.01 5.10 -14.31
N HIS A 118 19.33 5.28 -14.36
CA HIS A 118 20.03 5.54 -15.61
C HIS A 118 19.96 4.33 -16.54
N VAL A 119 19.42 4.55 -17.74
CA VAL A 119 19.26 3.54 -18.79
C VAL A 119 20.55 3.36 -19.59
N ASP A 120 21.42 4.38 -19.67
CA ASP A 120 22.73 4.33 -20.34
C ASP A 120 23.71 5.41 -19.83
N LYS A 121 25.03 5.13 -19.94
CA LYS A 121 26.14 6.02 -19.52
C LYS A 121 26.31 7.31 -20.35
N GLN A 122 25.50 7.55 -21.39
CA GLN A 122 25.75 8.62 -22.37
C GLN A 122 24.70 9.74 -22.46
N ILE A 123 23.66 9.77 -21.62
CA ILE A 123 22.70 10.88 -21.65
C ILE A 123 22.70 11.64 -20.31
N SER A 124 23.59 12.63 -20.26
CA SER A 124 23.58 13.70 -19.25
C SER A 124 22.45 14.68 -19.56
N ILE A 125 21.20 14.33 -19.18
CA ILE A 125 20.18 15.35 -18.90
C ILE A 125 19.37 14.89 -17.69
N LYS A 126 19.86 15.21 -16.47
CA LYS A 126 19.16 14.96 -15.20
C LYS A 126 17.72 15.53 -15.16
N GLN A 127 17.41 16.51 -16.00
CA GLN A 127 16.07 17.12 -16.08
C GLN A 127 15.06 16.31 -16.94
N GLY A 128 15.50 15.37 -17.78
CA GLY A 128 14.63 14.68 -18.75
C GLY A 128 14.21 13.25 -18.36
N ASN A 129 14.95 12.58 -17.48
CA ASN A 129 14.71 11.18 -17.09
C ASN A 129 14.01 11.08 -15.74
N THR A 130 12.78 11.61 -15.65
CA THR A 130 11.98 11.59 -14.42
C THR A 130 10.72 10.75 -14.59
N PHE A 131 10.13 10.27 -13.50
CA PHE A 131 8.91 9.45 -13.52
C PHE A 131 7.76 10.21 -14.16
N GLU A 132 7.60 11.49 -13.85
CA GLU A 132 6.59 12.39 -14.41
C GLU A 132 6.80 12.63 -15.91
N ASN A 133 8.06 12.79 -16.35
CA ASN A 133 8.38 12.91 -17.77
C ASN A 133 8.13 11.59 -18.52
N PHE A 134 8.39 10.45 -17.89
CA PHE A 134 8.06 9.14 -18.45
C PHE A 134 6.55 8.99 -18.67
N LEU A 135 5.73 9.31 -17.66
CA LEU A 135 4.26 9.27 -17.78
C LEU A 135 3.80 10.16 -18.94
N THR A 136 4.35 11.38 -19.03
CA THR A 136 4.03 12.35 -20.08
C THR A 136 4.44 11.84 -21.47
N ARG A 137 5.65 11.29 -21.61
CA ARG A 137 6.20 10.79 -22.89
C ARG A 137 5.40 9.62 -23.43
N LEU A 138 5.01 8.67 -22.57
CA LEU A 138 4.20 7.53 -22.97
C LEU A 138 2.70 7.85 -23.07
N LYS A 139 2.30 9.10 -22.84
CA LYS A 139 0.90 9.54 -22.82
C LYS A 139 0.05 8.71 -21.84
N ILE A 140 0.66 8.25 -20.74
CA ILE A 140 -0.05 7.59 -19.66
C ILE A 140 -0.92 8.65 -18.99
N SER A 141 -2.22 8.39 -18.88
CA SER A 141 -3.15 9.33 -18.27
C SER A 141 -2.86 9.43 -16.76
N SER A 142 -2.29 10.54 -16.32
CA SER A 142 -2.05 10.83 -14.90
C SER A 142 -3.13 11.73 -14.31
N ASN A 143 -3.32 11.69 -12.99
CA ASN A 143 -4.22 12.61 -12.29
C ASN A 143 -3.76 14.08 -12.45
N SER A 144 -4.69 14.97 -12.84
CA SER A 144 -4.44 16.41 -12.98
C SER A 144 -4.58 17.17 -11.65
N LEU A 145 -5.42 16.65 -10.76
CA LEU A 145 -5.60 17.10 -9.38
C LEU A 145 -5.06 16.05 -8.41
N PRO A 146 -4.74 16.43 -7.16
CA PRO A 146 -4.33 15.46 -6.16
C PRO A 146 -5.43 14.43 -5.87
N VAL A 147 -5.01 13.18 -5.64
CA VAL A 147 -5.85 12.11 -5.10
C VAL A 147 -5.97 12.34 -3.60
N LEU A 148 -7.21 12.56 -3.13
CA LEU A 148 -7.53 13.03 -1.79
C LEU A 148 -8.73 12.29 -1.19
N ALA A 149 -8.76 12.20 0.13
CA ALA A 149 -9.86 11.62 0.89
C ALA A 149 -11.21 12.23 0.49
N SER A 150 -12.25 11.41 0.51
CA SER A 150 -13.63 11.71 0.05
C SER A 150 -13.85 11.70 -1.46
N GLN A 151 -12.79 11.63 -2.27
CA GLN A 151 -12.95 11.40 -3.70
C GLN A 151 -13.38 9.95 -3.97
N LYS A 152 -14.26 9.78 -4.96
CA LYS A 152 -14.79 8.49 -5.37
C LYS A 152 -14.67 8.35 -6.88
N TYR A 153 -14.17 7.21 -7.32
CA TYR A 153 -13.93 6.91 -8.72
C TYR A 153 -14.54 5.55 -9.07
N GLU A 154 -14.82 5.35 -10.36
CA GLU A 154 -15.24 4.06 -10.88
C GLU A 154 -14.37 3.69 -12.08
N VAL A 155 -13.81 2.48 -12.05
CA VAL A 155 -13.02 1.91 -13.13
C VAL A 155 -13.68 0.60 -13.54
N ASP A 156 -14.48 0.65 -14.59
CA ASP A 156 -15.14 -0.51 -15.19
C ASP A 156 -15.80 -1.44 -14.15
N GLY A 157 -16.70 -0.90 -13.32
CA GLY A 157 -17.41 -1.64 -12.28
C GLY A 157 -16.67 -1.82 -10.95
N LEU A 158 -15.39 -1.41 -10.84
CA LEU A 158 -14.70 -1.29 -9.56
C LEU A 158 -14.85 0.14 -9.03
N VAL A 159 -15.53 0.27 -7.89
CA VAL A 159 -15.65 1.53 -7.15
C VAL A 159 -14.45 1.69 -6.23
N ILE A 160 -13.75 2.82 -6.35
CA ILE A 160 -12.58 3.17 -5.53
C ILE A 160 -12.93 4.41 -4.72
N ASP A 161 -13.00 4.26 -3.41
CA ASP A 161 -13.28 5.35 -2.46
C ASP A 161 -12.00 5.70 -1.70
N ILE A 162 -11.51 6.92 -1.85
CA ILE A 162 -10.24 7.36 -1.25
C ILE A 162 -10.48 7.81 0.20
N LEU A 163 -9.67 7.27 1.11
CA LEU A 163 -9.75 7.53 2.55
C LEU A 163 -8.56 8.36 3.08
N SER A 164 -7.44 8.31 2.38
CA SER A 164 -6.22 9.08 2.65
C SER A 164 -5.53 9.35 1.32
N PRO A 165 -4.76 10.43 1.16
CA PRO A 165 -4.43 11.47 2.16
C PRO A 165 -5.50 12.55 2.31
N ASP A 166 -5.42 13.32 3.39
CA ASP A 166 -6.14 14.59 3.50
C ASP A 166 -5.29 15.75 2.94
N GLU A 167 -5.90 16.94 2.81
CA GLU A 167 -5.17 18.11 2.29
C GLU A 167 -4.01 18.51 3.22
N THR A 168 -4.15 18.31 4.53
CA THR A 168 -3.10 18.63 5.51
C THR A 168 -1.84 17.79 5.27
N GLY A 169 -2.01 16.48 5.09
CA GLY A 169 -0.93 15.54 4.78
C GLY A 169 -0.23 15.91 3.47
N LEU A 170 -0.99 16.19 2.40
CA LEU A 170 -0.42 16.61 1.12
C LEU A 170 0.28 17.96 1.18
N ARG A 171 -0.23 18.91 1.96
CA ARG A 171 0.44 20.21 2.16
C ARG A 171 1.76 20.04 2.91
N LYS A 172 1.83 19.15 3.92
CA LYS A 172 3.08 18.83 4.61
C LYS A 172 4.08 18.15 3.67
N LEU A 173 3.65 17.16 2.89
CA LEU A 173 4.48 16.53 1.88
C LEU A 173 5.00 17.56 0.88
N SER A 174 4.13 18.40 0.32
CA SER A 174 4.51 19.45 -0.64
C SER A 174 5.59 20.38 -0.09
N LYS A 175 5.49 20.82 1.18
CA LYS A 175 6.50 21.67 1.83
C LYS A 175 7.84 20.96 2.05
N ASN A 176 7.82 19.66 2.33
CA ASN A 176 9.00 18.88 2.70
C ASN A 176 9.56 18.00 1.57
N TRP A 177 8.90 17.99 0.40
CA TRP A 177 9.27 17.19 -0.77
C TRP A 177 10.78 17.14 -1.07
N PRO A 178 11.52 18.28 -1.05
CA PRO A 178 12.94 18.25 -1.34
C PRO A 178 13.77 17.46 -0.31
N ALA A 179 13.33 17.44 0.95
CA ALA A 179 14.00 16.67 2.00
C ALA A 179 13.64 15.18 1.87
N GLU A 180 12.36 14.87 1.66
CA GLU A 180 11.88 13.48 1.58
C GLU A 180 12.48 12.73 0.40
N ILE A 181 12.60 13.36 -0.78
CA ILE A 181 13.16 12.69 -1.98
C ILE A 181 14.66 12.40 -1.87
N ASN A 182 15.39 13.22 -1.10
CA ASN A 182 16.84 13.08 -0.92
C ASN A 182 17.21 12.20 0.27
N ASN A 183 16.25 11.93 1.15
CA ASN A 183 16.42 11.07 2.31
C ASN A 183 15.20 10.16 2.47
N PRO A 184 14.95 9.27 1.48
CA PRO A 184 13.77 8.40 1.50
C PRO A 184 13.91 7.38 2.63
N GLY A 185 13.25 7.67 3.75
CA GLY A 185 13.22 6.83 4.94
C GLY A 185 14.52 6.86 5.75
N HIS A 186 14.44 7.31 7.01
CA HIS A 186 15.55 7.12 7.95
C HIS A 186 15.65 5.65 8.34
N VAL A 187 16.50 4.90 7.65
CA VAL A 187 16.84 3.52 8.02
C VAL A 187 17.77 3.58 9.24
N PRO A 188 17.37 3.05 10.41
CA PRO A 188 18.24 3.08 11.58
C PRO A 188 19.52 2.27 11.30
N LEU A 189 20.67 2.84 11.67
CA LEU A 189 22.01 2.28 11.40
C LEU A 189 22.19 0.87 12.01
N SER A 190 21.50 0.58 13.11
CA SER A 190 21.25 -0.75 13.63
C SER A 190 19.77 -1.06 13.48
N GLY A 191 19.40 -2.22 12.93
CA GLY A 191 18.00 -2.62 12.82
C GLY A 191 17.27 -2.48 14.16
N ALA A 192 16.07 -1.90 14.12
CA ALA A 192 15.22 -1.76 15.29
C ALA A 192 14.92 -3.15 15.90
N PRO A 193 14.88 -3.26 17.24
CA PRO A 193 14.57 -4.53 17.89
C PRO A 193 13.14 -4.98 17.55
N THR A 194 12.97 -6.29 17.36
CA THR A 194 11.64 -6.89 17.18
C THR A 194 10.97 -7.12 18.54
N ASP A 195 9.64 -7.17 18.53
CA ASP A 195 8.80 -7.51 19.68
C ASP A 195 8.31 -8.97 19.67
N TYR A 196 8.86 -9.81 18.78
CA TYR A 196 8.39 -11.18 18.52
C TYR A 196 8.46 -12.11 19.75
N HIS A 197 9.41 -11.83 20.65
CA HIS A 197 9.61 -12.59 21.88
C HIS A 197 8.53 -12.32 22.95
N ARG A 198 7.74 -11.25 22.79
CA ARG A 198 6.69 -10.86 23.74
C ARG A 198 5.40 -11.62 23.45
N THR A 199 4.60 -11.86 24.47
CA THR A 199 3.29 -12.51 24.38
C THR A 199 2.21 -11.53 23.94
N ILE A 200 1.09 -12.02 23.39
CA ILE A 200 -0.09 -11.18 23.11
C ILE A 200 -0.53 -10.40 24.37
N LEU A 201 -0.59 -11.05 25.54
CA LEU A 201 -1.02 -10.43 26.80
C LEU A 201 -0.18 -9.19 27.19
N GLU A 202 1.13 -9.25 26.99
CA GLU A 202 2.04 -8.13 27.26
C GLU A 202 1.86 -6.96 26.29
N LEU A 203 1.36 -7.24 25.08
CA LEU A 203 1.31 -6.30 23.96
C LEU A 203 -0.03 -5.57 23.84
N ILE A 204 -1.15 -6.22 24.17
CA ILE A 204 -2.50 -5.65 23.97
C ILE A 204 -2.78 -4.37 24.79
N HIS A 205 -2.03 -4.14 25.86
CA HIS A 205 -2.18 -2.97 26.74
C HIS A 205 -1.14 -1.87 26.48
N GLN A 206 -0.30 -2.01 25.45
CA GLN A 206 0.72 -1.00 25.16
C GLN A 206 0.07 0.31 24.68
N PRO A 207 0.56 1.48 25.16
CA PRO A 207 0.04 2.76 24.74
C PRO A 207 0.30 2.97 23.25
N PHE A 208 -0.71 3.45 22.53
CA PHE A 208 -0.58 3.76 21.12
C PHE A 208 0.12 5.12 20.93
N THR A 209 1.12 5.15 20.06
CA THR A 209 1.73 6.39 19.54
C THR A 209 1.63 6.34 18.03
N GLU A 210 1.03 7.36 17.43
CA GLU A 210 0.86 7.42 15.97
C GLU A 210 2.19 7.72 15.26
N ASP A 211 2.31 7.17 14.05
CA ASP A 211 3.34 7.51 13.09
C ASP A 211 3.33 9.02 12.77
N LYS A 212 4.51 9.56 12.48
CA LYS A 212 4.70 10.98 12.14
C LYS A 212 5.39 11.15 10.79
N GLY A 213 5.69 10.06 10.08
CA GLY A 213 6.30 10.09 8.76
C GLY A 213 5.48 10.93 7.79
N ILE A 214 6.11 11.94 7.18
CA ILE A 214 5.43 12.82 6.22
C ILE A 214 5.01 12.04 4.96
N PRO A 215 5.85 11.17 4.37
CA PRO A 215 5.43 10.31 3.26
C PRO A 215 4.28 9.38 3.64
N ASN A 216 4.34 8.75 4.82
CA ASN A 216 3.29 7.86 5.32
C ASN A 216 1.94 8.56 5.46
N GLY A 217 1.92 9.77 6.05
CA GLY A 217 0.73 10.60 6.14
C GLY A 217 0.19 11.13 4.79
N SER A 218 0.94 10.95 3.70
CA SER A 218 0.53 11.28 2.34
C SER A 218 0.03 10.07 1.53
N SER A 219 0.07 8.87 2.12
CA SER A 219 -0.29 7.62 1.46
C SER A 219 -1.72 7.61 0.93
N ILE A 220 -1.88 7.19 -0.33
CA ILE A 220 -3.18 6.88 -0.90
C ILE A 220 -3.70 5.58 -0.28
N ALA A 221 -4.65 5.70 0.64
CA ALA A 221 -5.42 4.57 1.17
C ALA A 221 -6.83 4.59 0.60
N LEU A 222 -7.38 3.42 0.31
CA LEU A 222 -8.64 3.31 -0.41
C LEU A 222 -9.47 2.09 0.00
N LEU A 223 -10.77 2.21 -0.21
CA LEU A 223 -11.72 1.10 -0.22
C LEU A 223 -12.03 0.76 -1.69
N ALA A 224 -11.66 -0.44 -2.12
CA ALA A 224 -12.00 -1.00 -3.42
C ALA A 224 -13.24 -1.88 -3.27
N THR A 225 -14.29 -1.62 -4.06
CA THR A 225 -15.56 -2.35 -4.01
C THR A 225 -15.99 -2.78 -5.41
N ASP A 226 -16.12 -4.09 -5.64
CA ASP A 226 -16.88 -4.60 -6.80
C ASP A 226 -18.30 -5.00 -6.36
N LYS A 227 -19.03 -5.74 -7.21
CA LYS A 227 -20.41 -6.16 -6.94
C LYS A 227 -20.54 -7.02 -5.67
N THR A 228 -19.51 -7.75 -5.28
CA THR A 228 -19.59 -8.76 -4.22
C THR A 228 -18.55 -8.56 -3.12
N SER A 229 -17.50 -7.77 -3.38
CA SER A 229 -16.28 -7.74 -2.57
C SER A 229 -15.95 -6.33 -2.16
N ARG A 230 -15.47 -6.16 -0.93
CA ARG A 230 -14.99 -4.89 -0.36
C ARG A 230 -13.64 -5.10 0.31
N ILE A 231 -12.61 -4.42 -0.20
CA ILE A 231 -11.24 -4.55 0.29
C ILE A 231 -10.72 -3.18 0.71
N LEU A 232 -10.23 -3.11 1.94
CA LEU A 232 -9.59 -1.92 2.47
C LEU A 232 -8.07 -2.02 2.31
N LEU A 233 -7.49 -1.14 1.51
CA LEU A 233 -6.04 -1.05 1.27
C LEU A 233 -5.49 0.19 1.97
N LEU A 234 -4.80 -0.01 3.10
CA LEU A 234 -4.39 1.09 3.97
C LEU A 234 -3.04 1.73 3.62
N ALA A 235 -2.29 1.17 2.67
CA ALA A 235 -0.91 1.60 2.36
C ALA A 235 -0.13 1.82 3.66
N ASP A 236 0.47 3.00 3.85
CA ASP A 236 1.18 3.39 5.07
C ASP A 236 0.49 4.55 5.79
N ALA A 237 -0.80 4.78 5.48
CA ALA A 237 -1.55 5.91 5.97
C ALA A 237 -1.65 5.96 7.50
N HIS A 238 -1.68 7.18 8.03
CA HIS A 238 -1.92 7.40 9.45
C HIS A 238 -3.37 6.99 9.82
N PRO A 239 -3.57 6.26 10.93
CA PRO A 239 -4.89 5.76 11.28
C PRO A 239 -5.87 6.88 11.65
N SER A 240 -5.41 8.01 12.20
CA SER A 240 -6.24 9.20 12.44
C SER A 240 -6.93 9.72 11.18
N THR A 241 -6.20 9.83 10.06
CA THR A 241 -6.75 10.26 8.76
C THR A 241 -7.83 9.30 8.26
N ILE A 242 -7.60 7.98 8.38
CA ILE A 242 -8.57 6.97 7.97
C ILE A 242 -9.81 7.01 8.87
N VAL A 243 -9.64 7.13 10.19
CA VAL A 243 -10.73 7.29 11.16
C VAL A 243 -11.60 8.48 10.80
N GLU A 244 -11.00 9.64 10.54
CA GLU A 244 -11.74 10.85 10.16
C GLU A 244 -12.53 10.65 8.86
N ALA A 245 -11.91 10.05 7.84
CA ALA A 245 -12.57 9.77 6.56
C ALA A 245 -13.75 8.79 6.72
N LEU A 246 -13.61 7.75 7.53
CA LEU A 246 -14.66 6.78 7.80
C LEU A 246 -15.82 7.39 8.61
N VAL A 247 -15.51 8.20 9.64
CA VAL A 247 -16.54 8.90 10.43
C VAL A 247 -17.32 9.89 9.56
N LYS A 248 -16.65 10.66 8.70
CA LYS A 248 -17.29 11.56 7.72
C LYS A 248 -18.24 10.82 6.77
N LYS A 249 -17.98 9.54 6.51
CA LYS A 249 -18.84 8.66 5.70
C LYS A 249 -19.98 8.00 6.49
N GLY A 250 -20.11 8.28 7.79
CA GLY A 250 -21.17 7.76 8.64
C GLY A 250 -20.86 6.41 9.31
N TYR A 251 -19.60 5.94 9.27
CA TYR A 251 -19.18 4.77 10.02
C TYR A 251 -18.95 5.11 11.49
N SER A 252 -19.31 4.17 12.36
CA SER A 252 -19.15 4.29 13.81
C SER A 252 -18.94 2.91 14.44
N ALA A 253 -18.60 2.83 15.72
CA ALA A 253 -18.52 1.55 16.43
C ALA A 253 -19.83 0.73 16.38
N SER A 254 -20.98 1.40 16.27
CA SER A 254 -22.30 0.77 16.13
C SER A 254 -22.72 0.46 14.69
N ASN A 255 -22.03 1.05 13.71
CA ASN A 255 -22.24 0.84 12.28
C ASN A 255 -20.86 0.78 11.59
N PRO A 256 -20.09 -0.30 11.83
CA PRO A 256 -18.74 -0.40 11.29
C PRO A 256 -18.78 -0.67 9.78
N LEU A 257 -17.72 -0.25 9.08
CA LEU A 257 -17.48 -0.58 7.70
C LEU A 257 -17.21 -2.09 7.56
N GLN A 258 -18.14 -2.82 6.95
CA GLN A 258 -17.94 -4.23 6.61
C GLN A 258 -17.03 -4.38 5.38
N VAL A 259 -15.95 -5.15 5.53
CA VAL A 259 -14.99 -5.49 4.47
C VAL A 259 -14.54 -6.93 4.58
N ASP A 260 -14.25 -7.55 3.44
CA ASP A 260 -13.78 -8.94 3.37
C ASP A 260 -12.32 -9.05 3.81
N TYR A 261 -11.52 -8.06 3.41
CA TYR A 261 -10.09 -8.00 3.66
C TYR A 261 -9.63 -6.59 4.03
N VAL A 262 -8.67 -6.52 4.94
CA VAL A 262 -7.88 -5.31 5.22
C VAL A 262 -6.41 -5.62 4.95
N LYS A 263 -5.77 -4.91 4.01
CA LYS A 263 -4.31 -4.85 3.98
C LYS A 263 -3.87 -3.91 5.09
N VAL A 264 -3.17 -4.47 6.08
CA VAL A 264 -2.76 -3.73 7.28
C VAL A 264 -1.75 -2.65 6.91
N SER A 265 -1.88 -1.49 7.53
CA SER A 265 -1.04 -0.34 7.21
C SER A 265 0.43 -0.57 7.55
N HIS A 266 1.35 -0.04 6.73
CA HIS A 266 2.78 0.09 7.04
C HIS A 266 3.40 -1.23 7.49
N HIS A 267 3.21 -2.25 6.67
CA HIS A 267 3.66 -3.63 6.89
C HIS A 267 3.28 -4.27 8.24
N GLY A 268 2.26 -3.76 8.95
CA GLY A 268 1.96 -4.16 10.33
C GLY A 268 2.70 -3.35 11.39
N SER A 269 2.92 -2.06 11.15
CA SER A 269 3.49 -1.16 12.14
C SER A 269 2.55 -0.96 13.33
N LYS A 270 3.10 -1.01 14.55
CA LYS A 270 2.36 -0.70 15.79
C LYS A 270 1.88 0.75 15.86
N HIS A 271 2.43 1.61 15.02
CA HIS A 271 2.14 3.04 14.94
C HIS A 271 1.03 3.38 13.93
N ASN A 272 0.55 2.41 13.13
CA ASN A 272 -0.36 2.68 12.01
C ASN A 272 -1.70 1.92 12.10
N ILE A 273 -1.98 1.26 13.23
CA ILE A 273 -3.27 0.65 13.52
C ILE A 273 -3.69 0.89 14.97
N ASN A 274 -4.78 1.60 15.21
CA ASN A 274 -5.26 1.92 16.55
C ASN A 274 -6.66 1.32 16.80
N ASN A 275 -7.10 1.32 18.06
CA ASN A 275 -8.41 0.75 18.42
C ASN A 275 -9.57 1.54 17.80
N GLN A 276 -9.44 2.86 17.64
CA GLN A 276 -10.47 3.69 16.99
C GLN A 276 -10.71 3.25 15.54
N LEU A 277 -9.65 3.01 14.77
CA LEU A 277 -9.73 2.50 13.41
C LEU A 277 -10.38 1.11 13.39
N LEU A 278 -9.93 0.23 14.28
CA LEU A 278 -10.49 -1.12 14.38
C LEU A 278 -11.98 -1.08 14.76
N ASP A 279 -12.40 -0.16 15.63
CA ASP A 279 -13.82 0.00 16.02
C ASP A 279 -14.71 0.40 14.85
N LEU A 280 -14.15 1.08 13.84
CA LEU A 280 -14.87 1.50 12.63
C LEU A 280 -14.90 0.43 11.53
N ILE A 281 -14.24 -0.72 11.72
CA ILE A 281 -14.12 -1.76 10.69
C ILE A 281 -14.63 -3.10 11.22
N ASP A 282 -15.49 -3.76 10.45
CA ASP A 282 -15.86 -5.15 10.65
C ASP A 282 -15.13 -6.01 9.61
N CYS A 283 -14.04 -6.64 10.05
CA CYS A 283 -13.21 -7.51 9.24
C CYS A 283 -12.66 -8.66 10.09
N ARG A 284 -12.59 -9.85 9.49
CA ARG A 284 -11.96 -11.04 10.11
C ARG A 284 -10.66 -11.44 9.43
N GLN A 285 -10.36 -10.93 8.24
CA GLN A 285 -9.20 -11.35 7.44
C GLN A 285 -8.26 -10.17 7.19
N PHE A 286 -7.06 -10.25 7.75
CA PHE A 286 -6.06 -9.19 7.69
C PHE A 286 -4.83 -9.65 6.92
N ILE A 287 -4.47 -8.92 5.88
CA ILE A 287 -3.33 -9.19 5.00
C ILE A 287 -2.11 -8.46 5.52
N ILE A 288 -1.02 -9.20 5.74
CA ILE A 288 0.27 -8.69 6.22
C ILE A 288 1.28 -8.81 5.09
N CYS A 289 1.76 -7.66 4.61
CA CYS A 289 2.82 -7.55 3.62
C CYS A 289 4.17 -7.39 4.31
N SER A 290 4.83 -8.49 4.67
CA SER A 290 6.19 -8.44 5.22
C SER A 290 6.83 -9.82 5.26
N ASN A 291 8.12 -9.89 4.96
CA ASN A 291 8.93 -11.09 5.17
C ASN A 291 9.53 -11.19 6.59
N GLY A 292 9.27 -10.23 7.48
CA GLY A 292 9.80 -10.18 8.84
C GLY A 292 11.26 -9.71 8.97
N HIS A 293 11.91 -9.35 7.87
CA HIS A 293 13.32 -8.92 7.80
C HIS A 293 13.42 -7.50 7.22
N ASN A 294 13.48 -6.51 8.10
CA ASN A 294 13.64 -5.10 7.74
C ASN A 294 14.24 -4.31 8.90
N ALA A 295 14.68 -3.09 8.61
CA ALA A 295 15.33 -2.24 9.59
C ALA A 295 14.41 -1.72 10.70
N HIS A 296 13.10 -1.89 10.57
CA HIS A 296 12.10 -1.37 11.49
C HIS A 296 11.47 -2.47 12.38
N GLY A 297 11.88 -3.73 12.22
CA GLY A 297 11.33 -4.86 12.97
C GLY A 297 9.88 -5.22 12.60
N LEU A 298 9.42 -4.87 11.39
CA LEU A 298 8.05 -5.12 10.92
C LEU A 298 7.86 -6.58 10.47
N PRO A 299 6.67 -7.18 10.61
CA PRO A 299 5.48 -6.61 11.25
C PRO A 299 5.65 -6.62 12.78
N HIS A 300 5.24 -5.55 13.47
CA HIS A 300 5.24 -5.58 14.93
C HIS A 300 4.17 -6.56 15.44
N LYS A 301 4.56 -7.50 16.30
CA LYS A 301 3.62 -8.39 17.00
C LYS A 301 2.60 -7.58 17.79
N GLU A 302 2.94 -6.38 18.28
CA GLU A 302 2.02 -5.46 18.95
C GLU A 302 0.83 -5.06 18.07
N ALA A 303 1.09 -4.72 16.80
CA ALA A 303 0.05 -4.35 15.85
C ALA A 303 -0.91 -5.52 15.62
N LEU A 304 -0.35 -6.71 15.43
CA LEU A 304 -1.10 -7.93 15.19
C LEU A 304 -1.90 -8.36 16.43
N ALA A 305 -1.30 -8.27 17.62
CA ALA A 305 -1.96 -8.54 18.90
C ALA A 305 -3.17 -7.62 19.10
N ARG A 306 -3.05 -6.34 18.74
CA ARG A 306 -4.16 -5.37 18.78
C ARG A 306 -5.33 -5.79 17.88
N ILE A 307 -5.05 -6.23 16.65
CA ILE A 307 -6.06 -6.77 15.72
C ILE A 307 -6.72 -8.03 16.30
N ILE A 308 -5.90 -9.00 16.72
CA ILE A 308 -6.36 -10.29 17.27
C ILE A 308 -7.30 -10.05 18.46
N HIS A 309 -6.84 -9.26 19.43
CA HIS A 309 -7.58 -8.98 20.66
C HIS A 309 -8.90 -8.25 20.38
N HIS A 310 -8.91 -7.29 19.46
CA HIS A 310 -10.11 -6.53 19.09
C HIS A 310 -11.25 -7.42 18.58
N ASN A 311 -10.92 -8.43 17.78
CA ASN A 311 -11.90 -9.43 17.32
C ASN A 311 -12.22 -10.47 18.40
N TYR A 312 -11.23 -10.91 19.15
CA TYR A 312 -11.38 -11.89 20.23
C TYR A 312 -12.40 -11.44 21.28
N VAL A 313 -12.30 -10.20 21.79
CA VAL A 313 -13.24 -9.67 22.80
C VAL A 313 -14.67 -9.49 22.26
N ARG A 314 -14.86 -9.62 20.94
CA ARG A 314 -16.16 -9.60 20.26
C ARG A 314 -16.61 -10.98 19.79
N GLY A 315 -15.96 -12.05 20.28
CA GLY A 315 -16.30 -13.43 19.93
C GLY A 315 -16.03 -13.79 18.46
N ARG A 316 -15.15 -13.05 17.78
CA ARG A 316 -14.82 -13.24 16.37
C ARG A 316 -13.44 -13.85 16.21
N ARG A 317 -13.33 -14.87 15.36
CA ARG A 317 -12.05 -15.48 14.99
C ARG A 317 -11.33 -14.60 13.96
N THR A 318 -10.08 -14.24 14.26
CA THR A 318 -9.20 -13.52 13.30
C THR A 318 -8.42 -14.50 12.43
N LYS A 319 -8.27 -14.19 11.14
CA LYS A 319 -7.33 -14.84 10.23
C LYS A 319 -6.29 -13.83 9.76
N LEU A 320 -5.04 -14.02 10.18
CA LEU A 320 -3.90 -13.28 9.66
C LEU A 320 -3.36 -13.99 8.41
N ILE A 321 -3.16 -13.24 7.34
CA ILE A 321 -2.74 -13.76 6.04
C ILE A 321 -1.39 -13.15 5.70
N PHE A 322 -0.34 -13.94 5.77
CA PHE A 322 1.01 -13.51 5.43
C PHE A 322 1.32 -13.88 3.98
N ASN A 323 1.86 -12.94 3.21
CA ASN A 323 2.35 -13.22 1.86
C ASN A 323 3.65 -14.04 1.86
N TYR A 324 4.33 -14.18 3.01
CA TYR A 324 5.54 -14.96 3.19
C TYR A 324 5.36 -16.13 4.15
N SER A 325 5.81 -17.32 3.74
CA SER A 325 6.02 -18.48 4.62
C SER A 325 7.51 -18.64 4.89
N ASN A 326 8.01 -18.11 6.01
CA ASN A 326 9.41 -18.27 6.43
C ASN A 326 9.50 -18.45 7.95
N LEU A 327 10.71 -18.70 8.48
CA LEU A 327 10.90 -18.96 9.91
C LEU A 327 10.33 -17.84 10.79
N VAL A 328 10.51 -16.58 10.40
CA VAL A 328 10.00 -15.44 11.18
C VAL A 328 8.47 -15.44 11.18
N THR A 329 7.84 -15.40 10.00
CA THR A 329 6.37 -15.27 9.90
C THR A 329 5.62 -16.50 10.40
N THR A 330 6.25 -17.68 10.42
CA THR A 330 5.66 -18.93 10.93
C THR A 330 5.83 -19.14 12.43
N THR A 331 6.69 -18.35 13.09
CA THR A 331 6.97 -18.49 14.53
C THR A 331 6.61 -17.25 15.36
N LEU A 332 5.98 -16.22 14.75
CA LEU A 332 5.50 -15.02 15.46
C LEU A 332 4.56 -15.34 16.63
N PHE A 333 3.77 -16.41 16.51
CA PHE A 333 2.81 -16.83 17.52
C PHE A 333 2.98 -18.30 17.83
N THR A 334 2.87 -18.64 19.11
CA THR A 334 2.85 -20.02 19.55
C THR A 334 1.48 -20.67 19.29
N PRO A 335 1.38 -22.00 19.17
CA PRO A 335 0.09 -22.69 19.10
C PRO A 335 -0.83 -22.38 20.30
N LEU A 336 -0.26 -22.17 21.48
CA LEU A 336 -1.01 -21.79 22.69
C LEU A 336 -1.64 -20.40 22.55
N GLU A 337 -0.91 -19.41 22.05
CA GLU A 337 -1.47 -18.08 21.77
C GLU A 337 -2.60 -18.15 20.73
N MET A 338 -2.44 -18.98 19.68
CA MET A 338 -3.46 -19.15 18.65
C MET A 338 -4.76 -19.76 19.19
N ASP A 339 -4.64 -20.73 20.09
CA ASP A 339 -5.79 -21.37 20.76
C ASP A 339 -6.46 -20.42 21.76
N GLU A 340 -5.68 -19.81 22.66
CA GLU A 340 -6.16 -18.91 23.71
C GLU A 340 -6.93 -17.70 23.15
N TYR A 341 -6.42 -17.08 22.09
CA TYR A 341 -7.05 -15.91 21.46
C TYR A 341 -7.92 -16.25 20.25
N ASN A 342 -8.17 -17.54 19.99
CA ASN A 342 -8.99 -18.05 18.89
C ASN A 342 -8.72 -17.33 17.56
N PHE A 343 -7.50 -17.47 17.03
CA PHE A 343 -7.15 -16.95 15.71
C PHE A 343 -6.34 -17.98 14.90
N CYS A 344 -6.08 -17.69 13.63
CA CYS A 344 -5.16 -18.50 12.83
C CYS A 344 -4.32 -17.66 11.88
N CYS A 345 -3.20 -18.23 11.46
CA CYS A 345 -2.35 -17.69 10.41
C CYS A 345 -2.49 -18.55 9.15
N SER A 346 -2.41 -17.91 7.99
CA SER A 346 -2.29 -18.58 6.69
C SER A 346 -1.20 -17.91 5.87
N TYR A 347 -0.61 -18.67 4.96
CA TYR A 347 0.58 -18.26 4.22
C TYR A 347 0.33 -18.42 2.72
N GLN A 348 -0.11 -17.33 2.10
CA GLN A 348 -0.49 -17.30 0.70
C GLN A 348 -0.40 -15.87 0.17
N ASN A 349 -0.02 -15.76 -1.09
CA ASN A 349 0.17 -14.48 -1.77
C ASN A 349 -0.87 -14.23 -2.87
N GLN A 350 -1.84 -15.13 -3.04
CA GLN A 350 -3.01 -14.95 -3.90
C GLN A 350 -4.26 -15.30 -3.09
N LEU A 351 -5.26 -14.44 -3.17
CA LEU A 351 -6.55 -14.56 -2.51
C LEU A 351 -7.64 -14.40 -3.55
N THR A 352 -8.62 -15.29 -3.52
CA THR A 352 -9.87 -15.12 -4.25
C THR A 352 -10.90 -14.69 -3.23
N VAL A 353 -11.59 -13.57 -3.49
CA VAL A 353 -12.76 -13.23 -2.70
C VAL A 353 -13.88 -14.15 -3.18
N GLU A 354 -14.11 -15.22 -2.42
CA GLU A 354 -15.21 -16.16 -2.65
C GLU A 354 -16.53 -15.56 -2.14
N VAL A 355 -17.62 -15.85 -2.85
CA VAL A 355 -18.99 -15.37 -2.57
C VAL A 355 -19.62 -16.18 -1.45
#